data_AF-A0A4Q4CYT1-F1
#
_entry.id   AF-A0A4Q4CYT1-F1
#
_cell.length_a   1.000
_cell.length_b   1.000
_cell.length_c   1.000
_cell.angle_alpha   90.00
_cell.angle_beta   90.00
_cell.angle_gamma   90.00
#
_symmetry.space_group_name_H-M   'P 1'
#
loop_
_entity.id
_entity.type
_entity.pdbx_description
1 polymer ?
#
loop_
_entity_poly.entity_id
_entity_poly.type
_entity_poly.pdbx_seq_one_letter_code
_entity_poly.pdbx_strand_id
1 'polypeptide(L)'
;MPVEGLALTNRGAAEIICHRAGGPVTIGRFLAEAAALAAALPAEGHALNLCADRYAALLGFAAALLRGHPTLLGARPGDAAGI
;
A
#
# COMPACT_ATOMS: atom_id res chain seq x y z
N MET A 1 -18.77 -2.90 -5.84
CA MET A 1 -18.19 -4.12 -6.46
C MET A 1 -17.37 -4.81 -5.39
N PRO A 2 -17.61 -6.10 -5.08
CA PRO A 2 -16.83 -6.78 -4.05
C PRO A 2 -15.38 -6.90 -4.52
N VAL A 3 -14.44 -6.77 -3.59
CA VAL A 3 -12.98 -6.84 -3.82
C VAL A 3 -12.48 -8.25 -4.17
N GLU A 4 -13.32 -9.08 -4.78
CA GLU A 4 -12.95 -10.39 -5.30
C GLU A 4 -12.05 -10.17 -6.53
N GLY A 5 -10.78 -10.57 -6.42
CA GLY A 5 -9.87 -10.59 -7.56
C GLY A 5 -8.78 -9.53 -7.57
N LEU A 6 -8.54 -8.84 -6.46
CA LEU A 6 -7.30 -8.07 -6.31
C LEU A 6 -6.11 -9.05 -6.26
N ALA A 7 -5.44 -9.28 -7.39
CA ALA A 7 -4.32 -10.22 -7.53
C ALA A 7 -3.04 -9.74 -6.82
N LEU A 8 -3.17 -9.20 -5.62
CA LEU A 8 -2.08 -8.71 -4.79
C LEU A 8 -1.58 -9.79 -3.82
N THR A 9 -2.44 -10.75 -3.45
CA THR A 9 -2.11 -11.83 -2.54
C THR A 9 -3.03 -13.04 -2.73
N ASN A 10 -2.53 -14.25 -2.46
CA ASN A 10 -3.28 -15.51 -2.44
C ASN A 10 -3.72 -15.92 -1.03
N ARG A 11 -3.51 -15.06 -0.03
CA ARG A 11 -3.80 -15.31 1.38
C ARG A 11 -5.26 -14.97 1.70
N GLY A 12 -5.84 -15.64 2.70
CA GLY A 12 -7.22 -15.47 3.11
C GLY A 12 -7.51 -14.10 3.74
N ALA A 13 -8.72 -13.56 3.52
CA ALA A 13 -9.09 -12.22 3.96
C ALA A 13 -9.02 -11.99 5.48
N ALA A 14 -9.20 -13.04 6.28
CA ALA A 14 -9.11 -12.98 7.74
C ALA A 14 -7.67 -13.06 8.27
N GLU A 15 -6.70 -13.42 7.43
CA GLU A 15 -5.30 -13.51 7.84
C GLU A 15 -4.70 -12.12 8.10
N ILE A 16 -3.71 -12.05 8.98
CA ILE A 16 -3.06 -10.80 9.36
C ILE A 16 -1.90 -10.50 8.42
N ILE A 17 -1.86 -9.29 7.87
CA ILE A 17 -0.76 -8.80 7.03
C ILE A 17 0.28 -8.01 7.82
N CYS A 18 -0.15 -7.29 8.86
CA CYS A 18 0.75 -6.58 9.76
C CYS A 18 0.12 -6.33 11.14
N HIS A 19 0.97 -6.05 12.13
CA HIS A 19 0.56 -5.55 13.43
C HIS A 19 0.91 -4.07 13.56
N ARG A 20 -0.03 -3.26 14.03
CA ARG A 20 0.15 -1.82 14.31
C ARG A 20 -0.16 -1.54 15.77
N ALA A 21 0.19 -0.35 16.25
CA ALA A 21 -0.16 0.09 17.61
C ALA A 21 -1.68 0.01 17.88
N GLY A 22 -2.51 0.24 16.85
CA GLY A 22 -3.97 0.10 16.92
C GLY A 22 -4.51 -1.32 16.74
N GLY A 23 -3.65 -2.34 16.77
CA GLY A 23 -4.03 -3.75 16.62
C GLY A 23 -3.63 -4.40 15.28
N PRO A 24 -3.95 -5.68 15.10
CA PRO A 24 -3.66 -6.41 13.87
C PRO A 24 -4.51 -5.89 12.70
N VAL A 25 -3.91 -5.87 11.51
CA VAL A 25 -4.59 -5.52 10.26
C VAL A 25 -4.78 -6.79 9.44
N THR A 26 -6.04 -7.11 9.13
CA THR A 26 -6.37 -8.24 8.26
C THR A 26 -6.12 -7.89 6.80
N ILE A 27 -5.90 -8.91 5.98
CA ILE A 27 -5.75 -8.77 4.53
C ILE A 27 -7.01 -8.13 3.92
N GLY A 28 -8.20 -8.56 4.32
CA GLY A 28 -9.45 -7.99 3.83
C GLY A 28 -9.57 -6.49 4.11
N ARG A 29 -9.16 -6.06 5.31
CA ARG A 29 -9.12 -4.63 5.66
C ARG A 29 -8.12 -3.88 4.79
N PHE A 30 -6.91 -4.40 4.63
CA PHE A 30 -5.87 -3.79 3.80
C PHE A 30 -6.32 -3.64 2.33
N LEU A 31 -6.93 -4.68 1.74
CA LEU A 31 -7.42 -4.64 0.36
C LEU A 31 -8.56 -3.63 0.19
N ALA A 32 -9.47 -3.53 1.17
CA ALA A 32 -10.54 -2.54 1.16
C ALA A 32 -9.99 -1.10 1.25
N GLU A 33 -9.03 -0.86 2.14
CA GLU A 33 -8.35 0.44 2.26
C GLU A 33 -7.58 0.78 0.96
N ALA A 34 -6.90 -0.19 0.35
CA ALA A 34 -6.15 0.01 -0.89
C ALA A 34 -7.08 0.35 -2.07
N ALA A 35 -8.21 -0.36 -2.20
CA ALA A 35 -9.19 -0.09 -3.24
C ALA A 35 -9.83 1.31 -3.07
N ALA A 36 -10.15 1.69 -1.83
CA ALA A 36 -10.68 3.03 -1.53
C ALA A 36 -9.67 4.13 -1.88
N LEU A 37 -8.39 3.93 -1.55
CA LEU A 37 -7.33 4.86 -1.90
C LEU A 37 -7.10 4.92 -3.42
N ALA A 38 -7.12 3.79 -4.11
CA ALA A 38 -6.98 3.74 -5.56
C ALA A 38 -8.08 4.54 -6.27
N ALA A 39 -9.32 4.48 -5.78
CA ALA A 39 -10.44 5.24 -6.32
C ALA A 39 -10.27 6.77 -6.17
N ALA A 40 -9.47 7.22 -5.20
CA ALA A 40 -9.17 8.64 -4.98
C ALA A 40 -7.98 9.14 -5.83
N LEU A 41 -7.22 8.25 -6.47
CA LEU A 41 -6.09 8.63 -7.32
C LEU A 41 -6.58 9.14 -8.69
N PRO A 42 -5.80 10.04 -9.34
CA PRO A 42 -6.06 10.47 -10.71
C PRO A 42 -6.16 9.30 -11.68
N ALA A 43 -6.77 9.55 -12.84
CA ALA A 43 -7.06 8.46 -13.75
C ALA A 43 -5.83 7.84 -14.43
N GLU A 44 -4.80 8.66 -14.58
CA GLU A 44 -3.53 8.33 -15.22
C GLU A 44 -2.41 9.07 -14.48
N GLY A 45 -1.17 8.57 -14.63
CA GLY A 45 0.02 9.23 -14.11
C GLY A 45 0.94 8.29 -13.33
N HIS A 46 1.81 8.90 -12.52
CA HIS A 46 2.79 8.22 -11.68
C HIS A 46 2.48 8.51 -10.20
N ALA A 47 2.82 7.57 -9.32
CA ALA A 47 2.74 7.76 -7.88
C ALA A 47 4.13 7.99 -7.29
N LEU A 48 4.31 9.08 -6.55
CA LEU A 48 5.48 9.30 -5.70
C LEU A 48 5.10 8.96 -4.25
N ASN A 49 5.65 7.87 -3.72
CA ASN A 49 5.34 7.39 -2.38
C ASN A 49 6.50 7.67 -1.42
N LEU A 50 6.38 8.78 -0.67
CA LEU A 50 7.36 9.24 0.32
C LEU A 50 6.95 8.88 1.76
N CYS A 51 6.00 7.96 1.94
CA CYS A 51 5.52 7.59 3.25
C CYS A 51 6.63 6.93 4.08
N ALA A 52 6.93 7.50 5.25
CA ALA A 52 7.89 6.93 6.20
C ALA A 52 7.30 5.77 7.03
N ASP A 53 5.98 5.76 7.24
CA ASP A 53 5.27 4.66 7.87
C ASP A 53 5.16 3.47 6.91
N ARG A 54 5.55 2.28 7.39
CA ARG A 54 5.62 1.07 6.53
C ARG A 54 4.26 0.60 6.06
N TYR A 55 3.21 0.79 6.87
CA TYR A 55 1.86 0.41 6.47
C TYR A 55 1.32 1.38 5.42
N ALA A 56 1.47 2.69 5.66
CA ALA A 56 1.09 3.71 4.69
C ALA A 56 1.85 3.57 3.37
N ALA A 57 3.16 3.27 3.41
CA ALA A 57 3.95 3.01 2.22
C ALA A 57 3.43 1.79 1.45
N LEU A 58 3.17 0.66 2.13
CA LEU A 58 2.60 -0.53 1.50
C LEU A 58 1.21 -0.27 0.92
N LEU A 59 0.36 0.48 1.64
CA LEU A 59 -0.99 0.83 1.22
C LEU A 59 -0.99 1.74 -0.02
N GLY A 60 -0.14 2.77 -0.03
CA GLY A 60 0.03 3.67 -1.17
C GLY A 60 0.57 2.94 -2.40
N PHE A 61 1.52 2.02 -2.22
CA PHE A 61 2.01 1.17 -3.30
C PHE A 61 0.91 0.27 -3.88
N ALA A 62 0.14 -0.41 -3.03
CA ALA A 62 -0.96 -1.26 -3.47
C ALA A 62 -2.05 -0.47 -4.22
N ALA A 63 -2.42 0.71 -3.72
CA ALA A 63 -3.39 1.58 -4.38
C ALA A 63 -2.89 2.06 -5.76
N ALA A 64 -1.62 2.45 -5.87
CA ALA A 64 -1.02 2.85 -7.13
C ALA A 64 -0.96 1.69 -8.13
N LEU A 65 -0.59 0.49 -7.67
CA LEU A 65 -0.60 -0.72 -8.50
C LEU A 65 -2.00 -1.02 -9.03
N LEU A 66 -3.03 -0.89 -8.19
CA LEU A 66 -4.42 -1.07 -8.62
C LEU A 66 -4.87 -0.06 -9.66
N ARG A 67 -4.36 1.18 -9.55
CA ARG A 67 -4.65 2.24 -10.51
C ARG A 67 -3.88 2.08 -11.82
N GLY A 68 -2.89 1.19 -11.87
CA GLY A 68 -1.99 1.00 -13.00
C GLY A 68 -0.84 2.02 -13.04
N HIS A 69 -0.56 2.71 -11.93
CA HIS A 69 0.46 3.76 -11.88
C HIS A 69 1.84 3.16 -11.58
N PRO A 70 2.89 3.50 -12.36
CA PRO A 70 4.26 3.28 -11.94
C PRO A 70 4.51 4.04 -10.63
N THR A 71 5.11 3.38 -9.66
CA THR A 71 5.35 3.94 -8.32
C THR A 71 6.84 4.14 -8.08
N LEU A 72 7.23 5.38 -7.78
CA LEU A 72 8.54 5.72 -7.24
C LEU A 72 8.48 5.65 -5.71
N LEU A 73 9.32 4.80 -5.12
CA LEU A 73 9.41 4.65 -3.68
C LEU A 73 10.51 5.56 -3.12
N GLY A 74 10.22 6.23 -2.00
CA GLY A 74 11.26 6.92 -1.25
C GLY A 74 12.29 5.93 -0.73
N ALA A 75 13.57 6.16 -1.04
CA ALA A 75 14.65 5.50 -0.32
C ALA A 75 14.72 6.12 1.08
N ARG A 76 14.86 5.30 2.11
CA ARG A 76 15.37 5.81 3.40
C ARG A 76 16.78 6.35 3.11
N PRO A 77 17.14 7.57 3.51
CA PRO A 77 18.54 7.96 3.51
C PRO A 77 19.32 6.91 4.31
N GLY A 78 20.34 6.31 3.71
CA GLY A 78 21.37 5.66 4.51
C GLY A 78 21.98 6.71 5.44
N ASP A 79 22.54 6.29 6.57
CA ASP A 79 23.30 7.21 7.43
C ASP A 79 24.54 7.69 6.68
N ALA A 80 24.38 8.66 5.78
CA ALA A 80 25.45 9.43 5.14
C ALA A 80 25.91 10.54 6.11
N ALA A 81 26.06 10.17 7.39
CA ALA A 81 26.76 10.94 8.40
C ALA A 81 28.09 10.20 8.65
N GLY A 82 29.01 10.35 7.71
CA GLY A 82 30.28 9.62 7.70
C GLY A 82 31.13 9.91 6.46
N ILE A 83 31.14 11.16 6.00
CA ILE A 83 32.23 11.76 5.21
C ILE A 83 32.50 13.14 5.80
#